data_AF-A0A2V9W759-F1
#
_entry.id   AF-A0A2V9W759-F1
#
_cell.length_a   1.000
_cell.length_b   1.000
_cell.length_c   1.000
_cell.angle_alpha   90.00
_cell.angle_beta   90.00
_cell.angle_gamma   90.00
#
_symmetry.space_group_name_H-M   'P 1'
#
loop_
_entity.id
_entity.type
_entity.pdbx_description
1 polymer ?
#
loop_
_entity_poly.entity_id
_entity_poly.type
_entity_poly.pdbx_seq_one_letter_code
_entity_poly.pdbx_strand_id
1 'polypeptide(L)' 'LIALTLFLLGFIGLAIGMYPYVVPRAVTIWDAAAPEQSQTFMLVGAAIIIPVILAYTGWAYWVFRGKVGAHGYH' A
#
# COMPACT_ATOMS: atom_id res chain seq x y z
N LEU A 1 -15.22 7.01 -7.33
CA LEU A 1 -14.93 5.60 -7.69
C LEU A 1 -14.16 5.48 -8.99
N ILE A 2 -14.67 5.98 -10.13
CA ILE A 2 -13.97 5.92 -11.44
C ILE A 2 -12.55 6.51 -11.38
N ALA A 3 -12.36 7.68 -10.76
CA ALA A 3 -11.04 8.28 -10.59
C ALA A 3 -10.07 7.39 -9.77
N LEU A 4 -10.57 6.71 -8.75
CA LEU A 4 -9.78 5.78 -7.92
C LEU A 4 -9.35 4.56 -8.75
N THR A 5 -10.28 4.01 -9.54
CA THR A 5 -10.01 2.90 -10.45
C THR A 5 -9.00 3.27 -11.53
N LEU A 6 -9.14 4.44 -12.16
CA LEU A 6 -8.18 4.93 -13.15
C LEU A 6 -6.79 5.13 -12.56
N PHE A 7 -6.70 5.66 -11.33
CA PHE A 7 -5.44 5.81 -10.63
C PHE A 7 -4.78 4.45 -10.37
N LEU A 8 -5.53 3.48 -9.85
CA LEU A 8 -5.04 2.12 -9.62
C LEU A 8 -4.58 1.44 -10.91
N LEU A 9 -5.36 1.54 -11.98
CA LEU A 9 -5.01 0.98 -13.30
C LEU A 9 -3.74 1.62 -13.87
N GLY A 10 -3.57 2.94 -13.73
CA GLY A 10 -2.36 3.63 -14.15
C GLY A 10 -1.12 3.12 -13.40
N PHE A 11 -1.25 2.93 -12.08
CA PHE A 11 -0.14 2.42 -11.26
C PHE A 11 0.20 0.96 -11.58
N ILE A 12 -0.80 0.12 -11.81
CA ILE A 12 -0.61 -1.28 -12.24
C ILE A 12 0.03 -1.32 -13.63
N GLY A 13 -0.45 -0.52 -14.58
CA GLY A 13 0.12 -0.44 -15.93
C GLY A 13 1.58 -0.02 -15.91
N LEU A 14 1.95 0.94 -15.04
CA LEU A 14 3.34 1.32 -14.81
C LEU A 14 4.17 0.15 -14.26
N ALA A 15 3.67 -0.54 -13.23
CA ALA A 15 4.38 -1.67 -12.61
C ALA A 15 4.61 -2.81 -13.61
N ILE A 16 3.60 -3.17 -14.40
CA ILE A 16 3.71 -4.21 -15.44
C ILE A 16 4.68 -3.77 -16.54
N GLY A 17 4.62 -2.50 -16.95
CA GLY A 17 5.52 -1.96 -17.99
C GLY A 17 6.99 -1.97 -17.57
N MET A 18 7.29 -1.87 -16.27
CA MET A 18 8.66 -1.93 -15.75
C MET A 18 9.13 -3.35 -15.46
N TYR A 19 8.23 -4.28 -15.13
CA TYR A 19 8.59 -5.67 -14.86
C TYR A 19 9.38 -6.30 -16.03
N PRO A 20 10.50 -7.01 -15.78
CA PRO A 20 11.04 -7.46 -14.49
C PRO A 20 12.08 -6.50 -13.86
N TYR A 21 12.19 -5.28 -14.35
CA TYR A 21 13.17 -4.29 -13.89
C TYR A 21 12.61 -3.42 -12.77
N VAL A 22 13.36 -3.31 -11.67
CA VAL A 22 13.10 -2.31 -10.62
C VAL A 22 13.70 -0.97 -11.04
N VAL A 23 14.86 -1.01 -11.70
CA VAL A 23 15.50 0.13 -12.37
C VAL A 23 15.63 -0.20 -13.86
N PRO A 24 14.90 0.49 -14.75
CA PRO A 24 14.85 0.15 -16.18
C PRO A 24 16.24 0.04 -16.80
N ARG A 25 16.50 -1.09 -17.48
CA ARG A 25 17.78 -1.41 -18.15
C ARG A 25 19.01 -1.48 -17.24
N ALA A 26 18.83 -1.45 -15.91
CA ALA A 26 19.94 -1.48 -14.97
C ALA A 26 19.85 -2.64 -13.97
N VAL A 27 18.72 -2.81 -13.28
CA VAL A 27 18.60 -3.78 -12.17
C VAL A 27 17.27 -4.51 -12.23
N THR A 28 17.32 -5.84 -12.25
CA THR A 28 16.12 -6.70 -12.18
C THR A 28 15.68 -6.92 -10.74
N ILE A 29 14.44 -7.41 -10.55
CA ILE A 29 13.92 -7.78 -9.22
C ILE A 29 14.80 -8.82 -8.51
N TRP A 30 15.48 -9.68 -9.27
CA TRP A 30 16.31 -10.75 -8.73
C TRP A 30 17.68 -10.23 -8.31
N ASP A 31 18.25 -9.30 -9.08
CA ASP A 31 19.53 -8.66 -8.75
C ASP A 31 19.40 -7.72 -7.55
N ALA A 32 18.23 -7.13 -7.35
CA ALA A 32 17.91 -6.27 -6.22
C ALA A 32 17.45 -7.03 -4.97
N ALA A 33 17.29 -8.36 -5.04
CA ALA A 33 16.76 -9.15 -3.94
C ALA A 33 17.74 -9.18 -2.75
N ALA A 34 17.20 -9.00 -1.55
CA ALA A 34 17.97 -9.15 -0.32
C ALA A 34 18.29 -10.64 -0.07
N PRO A 35 19.30 -10.96 0.76
CA PRO A 35 19.54 -12.33 1.20
C PRO A 35 18.28 -12.96 1.80
N GLU A 36 18.08 -14.26 1.55
CA GLU A 36 16.85 -15.00 1.91
C GLU A 36 16.44 -14.82 3.37
N GLN A 37 17.40 -14.88 4.31
CA GLN A 37 17.14 -14.75 5.74
C GLN A 37 16.57 -13.38 6.10
N SER A 38 17.15 -12.31 5.54
CA SER A 38 16.68 -10.95 5.74
C SER A 38 15.30 -10.74 5.12
N GLN A 39 15.07 -11.30 3.93
CA GLN A 39 13.78 -11.20 3.25
C GLN A 39 12.67 -11.94 4.01
N THR A 40 12.94 -13.14 4.52
CA THR A 40 11.99 -13.89 5.36
C THR A 40 11.71 -13.18 6.68
N PHE A 41 12.73 -12.62 7.33
CA PHE A 41 12.54 -11.83 8.55
C PHE A 41 11.63 -10.61 8.30
N MET A 42 11.90 -9.84 7.23
CA MET A 42 11.06 -8.71 6.85
C MET A 42 9.63 -9.14 6.50
N LEU A 43 9.46 -10.28 5.82
CA LEU A 43 8.15 -10.80 5.46
C LEU A 43 7.31 -11.12 6.71
N VAL A 44 7.89 -11.80 7.69
CA VAL A 44 7.20 -12.13 8.95
C VAL A 44 6.84 -10.85 9.71
N GLY A 45 7.77 -9.90 9.81
CA GLY A 45 7.50 -8.60 10.43
C GLY A 45 6.36 -7.85 9.73
N ALA A 46 6.41 -7.75 8.40
CA ALA A 46 5.38 -7.09 7.61
C ALA A 46 4.01 -7.79 7.74
N ALA A 47 3.98 -9.13 7.75
CA ALA A 47 2.77 -9.91 7.87
C ALA A 47 2.04 -9.70 9.21
N ILE A 48 2.74 -9.30 10.27
CA ILE A 48 2.14 -8.98 11.57
C ILE A 48 1.81 -7.48 11.65
N ILE A 49 2.75 -6.62 11.26
CA ILE A 49 2.64 -5.18 11.45
C ILE A 49 1.60 -4.56 10.50
N ILE A 50 1.53 -5.00 9.24
CA ILE A 50 0.56 -4.46 8.27
C ILE A 50 -0.89 -4.68 8.74
N PRO A 51 -1.31 -5.89 9.16
CA PRO A 51 -2.65 -6.09 9.71
C PRO A 51 -2.95 -5.23 10.93
N VAL A 52 -1.98 -5.05 11.85
CA VAL A 52 -2.14 -4.20 13.03
C VAL A 52 -2.40 -2.75 12.63
N ILE A 53 -1.61 -2.21 11.69
CA ILE A 53 -1.79 -0.86 11.17
C ILE A 53 -3.18 -0.72 10.53
N LEU A 54 -3.56 -1.65 9.64
CA LEU A 54 -4.85 -1.60 8.96
C LEU A 54 -6.04 -1.72 9.94
N ALA A 55 -5.93 -2.56 10.96
CA ALA A 55 -6.93 -2.70 12.00
C ALA A 55 -7.10 -1.41 12.81
N TYR A 56 -5.99 -0.79 13.22
CA TYR A 56 -6.02 0.49 13.93
C TYR A 56 -6.59 1.61 13.05
N THR A 57 -6.14 1.71 11.80
CA THR A 57 -6.66 2.70 10.84
C THR A 57 -8.16 2.50 10.63
N GLY A 58 -8.61 1.27 10.39
CA GLY A 58 -10.03 0.95 10.24
C GLY A 58 -10.85 1.28 11.49
N TRP A 59 -10.31 0.96 12.68
CA TRP A 59 -10.94 1.33 13.95
C TRP A 59 -11.02 2.85 14.13
N ALA A 60 -9.96 3.60 13.81
CA ALA A 60 -9.97 5.06 13.87
C ALA A 60 -11.04 5.65 12.95
N TYR A 61 -11.14 5.18 11.69
CA TYR A 61 -12.23 5.59 10.79
C TYR A 61 -13.59 5.23 11.36
N TRP A 62 -13.73 4.08 12.02
CA TRP A 62 -15.00 3.68 12.65
C TRP A 62 -15.35 4.54 13.86
N VAL A 63 -14.40 4.84 14.74
CA VAL A 63 -14.60 5.69 15.92
C VAL A 63 -14.97 7.12 15.50
N PHE A 64 -14.27 7.68 14.50
CA PHE A 64 -14.47 9.05 14.04
C PHE A 64 -15.54 9.19 12.94
N ARG A 65 -16.30 8.14 12.61
CA ARG A 65 -17.40 8.22 11.62
C ARG A 65 -18.63 9.01 12.11
N GLY A 66 -18.58 9.55 13.34
CA GLY A 66 -19.66 10.34 13.94
C GLY A 66 -20.05 11.52 13.04
N LYS A 67 -21.36 11.67 12.80
CA LYS A 67 -21.94 12.68 11.90
C LYS A 67 -21.51 14.07 12.35
N VAL A 68 -20.77 14.78 11.49
CA VAL A 68 -20.57 16.22 11.62
C VAL A 68 -21.98 16.84 11.60
N GLY A 69 -22.46 17.29 12.75
CA GLY A 69 -23.81 17.82 12.90
C GLY A 69 -23.98 19.05 12.02
N ALA A 70 -25.09 19.12 11.28
CA ALA A 70 -25.49 20.27 10.49
C ALA A 70 -25.98 21.44 11.37
N HIS A 71 -25.24 21.78 12.43
CA HIS A 71 -25.46 22.98 13.25
C HIS A 71 -24.22 23.86 13.20
N GLY A 72 -23.95 24.35 12.00
CA GLY A 72 -23.11 25.51 11.72
C GLY A 72 -23.90 26.51 10.86
N TYR A 73 -25.15 26.76 11.23
CA TYR A 73 -25.88 27.96 10.84
C TYR A 73 -25.79 28.94 12.00
N HIS A 74 -24.70 29.71 11.97
CA HIS A 74 -24.64 31.08 12.46
C HIS A 74 -23.79 31.86 11.47
#